data_AF-A0A431L9T7-F1
#
_entry.id   AF-A0A431L9T7-F1
#
_cell.length_a   1.000
_cell.length_b   1.000
_cell.length_c   1.000
_cell.angle_alpha   90.00
_cell.angle_beta   90.00
_cell.angle_gamma   90.00
#
_symmetry.space_group_name_H-M   'P 1'
#
loop_
_entity.id
_entity.type
_entity.pdbx_description
1 polymer ?
#
loop_
_entity_poly.entity_id
_entity_poly.type
_entity_poly.pdbx_seq_one_letter_code
_entity_poly.pdbx_strand_id
1 'polypeptide(L)' 'MAEKEETELGRSKEPVTPAQHLMHLLTIGWSPTSPLIQRYVAENGLSRDLSQWQAIQGDFASRQPAKPAGKQK' A
#
# COMPACT_ATOMS: atom_id res chain seq x y z
N MET A 1 -40.95 6.01 -12.76
CA MET A 1 -40.30 7.19 -12.16
C MET A 1 -38.89 6.79 -11.77
N ALA A 2 -37.93 7.51 -12.34
CA ALA A 2 -36.49 7.57 -12.03
C ALA A 2 -35.83 6.35 -11.36
N GLU A 3 -35.10 5.61 -12.20
CA GLU A 3 -33.97 4.77 -11.86
C GLU A 3 -32.95 5.60 -11.03
N LYS A 4 -32.59 5.10 -9.85
CA LYS A 4 -31.36 5.50 -9.18
C LYS A 4 -30.38 4.35 -9.31
N GLU A 5 -29.56 4.48 -10.35
CA GLU A 5 -28.27 3.81 -10.49
C GLU A 5 -27.38 4.19 -9.30
N GLU A 6 -27.48 3.45 -8.20
CA GLU A 6 -26.39 3.36 -7.24
C GLU A 6 -25.72 2.02 -7.49
N THR A 7 -24.64 2.07 -8.27
CA THR A 7 -23.62 1.05 -8.41
C THR A 7 -23.21 0.52 -7.03
N GLU A 8 -23.93 -0.49 -6.56
CA GLU A 8 -23.51 -1.39 -5.48
C GLU A 8 -22.34 -2.23 -6.02
N LEU A 9 -21.21 -1.58 -6.21
CA LEU A 9 -19.96 -2.21 -6.61
C LEU A 9 -19.52 -3.11 -5.46
N GLY A 10 -19.99 -4.35 -5.47
CA GLY A 10 -19.49 -5.52 -4.76
C GLY A 10 -18.69 -5.21 -3.50
N ARG A 11 -19.30 -4.57 -2.50
CA ARG A 11 -18.73 -4.45 -1.16
C ARG A 11 -18.72 -5.86 -0.57
N SER A 12 -17.67 -6.63 -0.87
CA SER A 12 -17.38 -7.86 -0.17
C SER A 12 -17.43 -7.55 1.31
N LYS A 13 -18.45 -8.09 1.99
CA LYS A 13 -18.79 -7.92 3.40
C LYS A 13 -17.78 -8.61 4.31
N GLU A 14 -16.51 -8.59 3.96
CA GLU A 14 -15.46 -9.10 4.83
C GLU A 14 -15.02 -7.96 5.74
N PRO A 15 -14.91 -8.20 7.07
CA PRO A 15 -14.36 -7.21 7.96
C PRO A 15 -12.91 -6.96 7.54
N VAL A 16 -12.66 -5.82 6.89
CA VAL A 16 -11.32 -5.41 6.51
C VAL A 16 -10.53 -5.25 7.80
N THR A 17 -9.57 -6.15 8.02
CA THR A 17 -8.72 -6.05 9.21
C THR A 17 -7.82 -4.82 9.07
N PRO A 18 -7.39 -4.21 10.19
CA PRO A 18 -6.48 -3.08 10.12
C PRO A 18 -5.20 -3.37 9.32
N ALA A 19 -4.71 -4.60 9.36
CA ALA A 19 -3.59 -5.06 8.55
C ALA A 19 -3.89 -5.02 7.05
N GLN A 20 -5.06 -5.51 6.62
CA GLN A 20 -5.48 -5.44 5.21
C GLN A 20 -5.64 -4.00 4.73
N HIS A 21 -6.20 -3.13 5.56
CA HIS A 21 -6.35 -1.71 5.22
C HIS A 21 -4.99 -1.02 5.06
N LEU A 22 -4.04 -1.28 5.98
CA LEU A 22 -2.66 -0.80 5.86
C LEU A 22 -2.03 -1.25 4.54
N MET A 23 -2.13 -2.54 4.21
CA MET A 23 -1.59 -3.08 2.96
C MET A 23 -2.21 -2.43 1.73
N HIS A 24 -3.52 -2.17 1.75
CA HIS A 24 -4.19 -1.48 0.66
C HIS A 24 -3.65 -0.05 0.48
N LEU A 25 -3.53 0.72 1.56
CA LEU A 25 -2.96 2.08 1.53
C LEU A 25 -1.53 2.08 0.96
N LEU A 26 -0.69 1.15 1.39
CA LEU A 26 0.68 1.04 0.89
C LEU A 26 0.71 0.61 -0.59
N THR A 27 -0.20 -0.27 -1.02
CA THR A 27 -0.28 -0.75 -2.41
C THR A 27 -0.71 0.34 -3.39
N ILE A 28 -1.63 1.23 -2.99
CA ILE A 28 -2.06 2.36 -3.84
C ILE A 28 -1.02 3.52 -3.85
N GLY A 29 0.08 3.40 -3.10
CA GLY A 29 1.20 4.34 -3.14
C GLY A 29 1.30 5.30 -1.95
N TRP A 30 0.61 5.06 -0.83
CA TRP A 30 0.86 5.84 0.38
C TRP A 30 2.27 5.58 0.91
N SER A 31 2.95 6.66 1.31
CA SER A 31 4.27 6.52 1.90
C SER A 31 4.20 5.84 3.27
N PRO A 32 4.99 4.78 3.52
CA PRO A 32 5.05 4.13 4.83
C PRO A 32 5.68 5.03 5.90
N THR A 33 6.37 6.10 5.50
CA THR A 33 6.92 7.13 6.40
C THR A 33 5.96 8.29 6.63
N SER A 34 4.77 8.26 6.02
CA SER A 34 3.76 9.30 6.23
C SER A 34 3.29 9.31 7.70
N PRO A 35 3.18 10.48 8.35
CA PRO A 35 2.68 10.57 9.73
C PRO A 35 1.33 9.91 9.94
N LEU A 36 0.47 9.92 8.92
CA LEU A 36 -0.85 9.28 8.95
C LEU A 36 -0.74 7.75 9.00
N ILE A 37 0.17 7.17 8.21
CA ILE A 37 0.41 5.73 8.22
C ILE A 37 1.09 5.32 9.53
N GLN A 38 2.07 6.09 10.01
CA GLN A 38 2.73 5.80 11.28
C GLN A 38 1.76 5.84 12.47
N ARG A 39 0.86 6.83 12.50
CA ARG A 39 -0.17 6.91 13.53
C ARG A 39 -1.13 5.73 13.45
N TYR A 40 -1.62 5.41 12.25
CA TYR A 40 -2.51 4.26 12.03
C TYR A 40 -1.88 2.94 12.48
N VAL A 41 -0.59 2.76 12.17
CA VAL A 41 0.19 1.60 12.55
C VAL A 41 0.39 1.51 14.06
N ALA A 42 0.69 2.63 14.72
CA ALA A 42 0.84 2.69 16.17
C ALA A 42 -0.48 2.42 16.90
N GLU A 43 -1.59 2.98 16.41
CA GLU A 43 -2.94 2.81 16.98
C GLU A 43 -3.44 1.35 16.87
N ASN A 44 -3.01 0.62 15.84
CA ASN A 44 -3.44 -0.76 15.57
C ASN A 44 -2.37 -1.84 15.86
N GLY A 45 -1.18 -1.45 16.36
CA GLY A 45 -0.09 -2.38 16.67
C GLY A 45 0.55 -3.07 15.44
N LEU A 46 0.46 -2.45 14.26
CA LEU A 46 0.86 -3.04 12.96
C LEU A 46 2.34 -2.79 12.59
N SER A 47 3.18 -2.42 13.56
CA SER A 47 4.58 -2.03 13.30
C SER A 47 5.37 -3.15 12.62
N ARG A 48 5.03 -4.40 12.94
CA ARG A 48 5.62 -5.59 12.32
C ARG A 48 5.20 -5.73 10.85
N ASP A 49 3.91 -5.59 10.54
CA ASP A 49 3.39 -5.66 9.17
C ASP A 49 3.97 -4.57 8.28
N LEU A 50 4.06 -3.33 8.79
CA LEU A 50 4.69 -2.22 8.07
C LEU A 50 6.17 -2.51 7.76
N SER A 51 6.91 -2.98 8.77
CA SER A 51 8.34 -3.29 8.63
C SER A 51 8.58 -4.45 7.65
N GLN A 52 7.74 -5.49 7.70
CA GLN A 52 7.80 -6.62 6.77
C GLN A 52 7.51 -6.17 5.33
N TRP A 53 6.48 -5.34 5.12
CA TRP A 53 6.18 -4.79 3.79
C TRP A 53 7.33 -3.95 3.25
N GLN A 54 7.92 -3.08 4.07
CA GLN A 54 9.09 -2.27 3.69
C GLN A 54 10.30 -3.14 3.32
N ALA A 55 10.55 -4.23 4.05
CA ALA A 55 11.64 -5.16 3.72
C ALA A 55 11.43 -5.84 2.35
N ILE A 56 10.19 -6.25 2.04
CA ILE A 56 9.84 -6.88 0.77
C ILE A 56 9.95 -5.87 -0.39
N GLN A 57 9.45 -4.65 -0.22
CA GLN A 57 9.50 -3.61 -1.26
C GLN A 57 10.92 -3.06 -1.46
N GLY A 58 11.74 -2.99 -0.40
CA GLY A 58 13.15 -2.63 -0.50
C GLY A 58 13.95 -3.57 -1.40
N ASP A 59 13.64 -4.87 -1.37
CA ASP A 59 14.22 -5.88 -2.27
C ASP A 59 13.73 -5.71 -3.72
N PHE A 60 12.49 -5.27 -3.92
CA PHE A 60 11.92 -5.04 -5.25
C PHE A 60 12.45 -3.75 -5.92
N ALA A 61 12.58 -2.67 -5.14
CA ALA A 61 13.14 -1.40 -5.61
C ALA A 61 14.63 -1.53 -5.99
N SER A 62 15.38 -2.39 -5.29
CA SER A 62 16.80 -2.67 -5.57
C SER A 62 17.00 -3.61 -6.76
N ARG A 63 15.95 -4.31 -7.23
CA ARG A 63 15.96 -5.14 -8.44
C ARG A 63 15.60 -4.39 -9.73
N GLN A 64 15.36 -3.08 -9.67
CA GLN A 64 15.27 -2.31 -10.91
C GLN A 64 16.62 -2.39 -11.63
N PRO A 65 16.68 -2.88 -12.89
CA PRO A 65 17.92 -2.88 -13.63
C PRO A 65 18.35 -1.43 -13.80
N ALA A 66 19.49 -1.07 -13.21
CA ALA A 66 20.15 0.19 -13.48
C ALA A 66 20.22 0.36 -15.00
N LYS A 67 19.62 1.44 -15.52
CA LYS A 67 19.76 1.83 -16.94
C LYS A 67 21.23 1.68 -17.32
N PRO A 68 21.59 0.97 -18.42
CA PRO A 68 22.98 0.93 -18.84
C PRO A 68 23.35 2.37 -19.22
N ALA A 69 24.25 2.96 -18.44
CA ALA A 69 24.89 4.22 -18.77
C ALA A 69 25.80 3.97 -19.99
N GLY A 70 25.19 3.99 -21.18
CA GLY A 70 25.84 3.90 -22.47
C GLY A 70 26.61 5.17 -22.79
N LYS A 71 27.80 5.28 -22.20
CA LYS A 71 29.04 5.89 -22.70
C LYS A 71 28.90 6.86 -23.88
N GLN A 72 29.09 8.15 -23.57
CA GLN A 72 29.55 9.16 -24.54
C GLN A 72 30.81 8.67 -25.26
N LYS A 73 30.80 8.75 -26.58
CA LYS A 73 31.99 9.03 -27.40
C LYS A 73 31.56 9.81 -28.64
#